data_AF-A0A7R7ZIS1-F1
#
_entry.id   AF-A0A7R7ZIS1-F1
#
_cell.length_a   1.000
_cell.length_b   1.000
_cell.length_c   1.000
_cell.angle_alpha   90.00
_cell.angle_beta   90.00
_cell.angle_gamma   90.00
#
_symmetry.space_group_name_H-M   'P 1'
#
loop_
_entity.id
_entity.type
_entity.pdbx_description
1 polymer ?
#
loop_
_entity_poly.entity_id
_entity_poly.type
_entity_poly.pdbx_seq_one_letter_code
_entity_poly.pdbx_strand_id
1 'polypeptide(L)'
;MSISHHLPSHLSDSKSWTANPTRPHCPTGLKTELEHLNPDSSPATIAAILNQFPTNFNAPYVHHRLVTFPTDIDRANWSAALPPGDADLRDTFSSWWCSPKKNKSTWIGLFSTWTSSYVGDSNWDKRSWHVWGVAAIKSQEGRGKYLIIWDCDPRSPYNEEGEKHDIKRPQEFMLGTQVKLLEFLQQRKNGRKARAQINAVFYNIDTSLSGQDKCLEHTMRWVVEMTEFGDSPFKGFDHNSNSLDPRTDGCLRILRR
;
A
#
# COMPACT_ATOMS: atom_id res chain seq x y z
N MET A 1 37.63 17.48 16.30
CA MET A 1 37.55 17.03 14.90
C MET A 1 36.11 16.57 14.68
N SER A 2 35.31 17.37 13.99
CA SER A 2 33.86 17.14 13.80
C SER A 2 33.66 16.60 12.39
N ILE A 3 33.15 15.37 12.28
CA ILE A 3 32.88 14.73 11.00
C ILE A 3 31.43 15.08 10.65
N SER A 4 31.27 16.05 9.76
CA SER A 4 30.01 16.42 9.14
C SER A 4 29.59 15.32 8.16
N HIS A 5 28.68 14.45 8.56
CA HIS A 5 28.00 13.55 7.63
C HIS A 5 26.88 14.31 6.92
N HIS A 6 27.16 14.76 5.70
CA HIS A 6 26.12 15.19 4.77
C HIS A 6 25.29 13.97 4.34
N LEU A 7 24.06 13.88 4.86
CA LEU A 7 23.00 13.09 4.23
C LEU A 7 22.81 13.62 2.79
N PRO A 8 22.73 12.75 1.76
CA PRO A 8 22.51 13.20 0.40
C PRO A 8 21.09 13.79 0.27
N SER A 9 21.03 15.11 0.08
CA SER A 9 19.82 15.88 -0.22
C SER A 9 19.34 15.64 -1.67
N HIS A 10 19.00 14.39 -2.00
CA HIS A 10 18.58 13.96 -3.34
C HIS A 10 17.08 13.74 -3.44
N LEU A 11 16.24 14.67 -2.96
CA LEU A 11 14.81 14.67 -3.24
C LEU A 11 14.28 16.11 -3.33
N SER A 12 14.54 16.80 -4.45
CA SER A 12 13.71 17.95 -4.87
C SER A 12 13.82 18.30 -6.37
N ASP A 13 14.29 17.38 -7.22
CA ASP A 13 14.13 17.53 -8.66
C ASP A 13 13.02 16.60 -9.14
N SER A 14 11.80 17.11 -9.21
CA SER A 14 10.72 16.50 -9.96
C SER A 14 11.17 16.36 -11.41
N LYS A 15 11.76 15.21 -11.77
CA LYS A 15 12.06 14.89 -13.16
C LYS A 15 10.77 15.02 -13.95
N SER A 16 10.72 16.00 -14.85
CA SER A 16 9.59 16.17 -15.76
C SER A 16 9.52 14.94 -16.66
N TRP A 17 8.62 14.02 -16.33
CA TRP A 17 8.38 12.84 -17.14
C TRP A 17 7.75 13.29 -18.45
N THR A 18 8.47 13.11 -19.56
CA THR A 18 7.91 13.35 -20.89
C THR A 18 6.68 12.46 -21.09
N ALA A 19 5.55 13.08 -21.44
CA ALA A 19 4.25 12.42 -21.54
C ALA A 19 4.31 11.28 -22.57
N ASN A 20 4.23 10.03 -22.10
CA ASN A 20 4.06 8.89 -22.99
C ASN A 20 2.57 8.83 -23.39
N PRO A 21 2.21 9.00 -24.68
CA PRO A 21 0.81 9.15 -25.14
C PRO A 21 -0.06 7.91 -24.94
N THR A 22 0.51 6.83 -24.40
CA THR A 22 -0.20 5.58 -24.07
C THR A 22 -0.58 5.46 -22.59
N ARG A 23 -0.25 6.44 -21.73
CA ARG A 23 -0.62 6.38 -20.31
C ARG A 23 -2.14 6.45 -20.14
N PRO A 24 -2.73 5.61 -19.28
CA PRO A 24 -4.14 5.79 -18.91
C PRO A 24 -4.31 7.17 -18.28
N HIS A 25 -5.19 7.98 -18.84
CA HIS A 25 -5.53 9.28 -18.26
C HIS A 25 -6.33 9.06 -16.96
N CYS A 26 -5.80 9.57 -15.85
CA CYS A 26 -6.57 9.73 -14.62
C CYS A 26 -7.70 10.75 -14.87
N PRO A 27 -8.94 10.51 -14.41
CA PRO A 27 -10.03 11.47 -14.55
C PRO A 27 -9.64 12.83 -13.95
N THR A 28 -9.75 13.90 -14.73
CA THR A 28 -9.32 15.25 -14.32
C THR A 28 -10.06 15.76 -13.08
N GLY A 29 -11.27 15.26 -12.83
CA GLY A 29 -12.08 15.58 -11.64
C GLY A 29 -11.64 14.88 -10.35
N LEU A 30 -10.86 13.79 -10.44
CA LEU A 30 -10.51 13.00 -9.25
C LEU A 30 -9.65 13.81 -8.27
N LYS A 31 -8.74 14.67 -8.77
CA LYS A 31 -7.81 15.44 -7.93
C LYS A 31 -8.52 16.35 -6.92
N THR A 32 -9.57 17.04 -7.34
CA THR A 32 -10.34 17.93 -6.46
C THR A 32 -11.16 17.14 -5.44
N GLU A 33 -11.68 15.97 -5.81
CA GLU A 33 -12.39 15.09 -4.86
C GLU A 33 -11.46 14.57 -3.75
N LEU A 34 -10.17 14.37 -4.04
CA LEU A 34 -9.20 13.87 -3.05
C LEU A 34 -8.91 14.86 -1.92
N GLU A 35 -8.97 16.17 -2.17
CA GLU A 35 -8.63 17.20 -1.18
C GLU A 35 -9.63 17.29 -0.02
N HIS A 36 -10.83 16.72 -0.20
CA HIS A 36 -11.88 16.68 0.82
C HIS A 36 -11.93 15.35 1.57
N LEU A 37 -11.06 14.40 1.23
CA LEU A 37 -11.02 13.10 1.89
C LEU A 37 -10.31 13.21 3.24
N ASN A 38 -11.02 12.81 4.29
CA ASN A 38 -10.45 12.60 5.62
C ASN A 38 -10.45 11.10 5.97
N PRO A 39 -9.60 10.65 6.92
CA PRO A 39 -9.52 9.23 7.29
C PRO A 39 -10.85 8.61 7.78
N ASP A 40 -11.79 9.44 8.21
CA ASP A 40 -13.11 9.03 8.71
C ASP A 40 -14.19 9.02 7.60
N SER A 41 -13.80 9.25 6.34
CA SER A 41 -14.70 9.18 5.20
C SER A 41 -15.35 7.80 5.12
N SER A 42 -16.66 7.78 4.81
CA SER A 42 -17.38 6.50 4.76
C SER A 42 -16.78 5.58 3.68
N PRO A 43 -16.74 4.25 3.91
CA PRO A 43 -16.37 3.26 2.90
C PRO A 43 -17.20 3.34 1.62
N ALA A 44 -18.47 3.78 1.70
CA ALA A 44 -19.30 4.01 0.53
C ALA A 44 -18.75 5.14 -0.34
N THR A 45 -18.38 6.27 0.27
CA THR A 45 -17.74 7.40 -0.40
C THR A 45 -16.41 6.96 -1.03
N ILE A 46 -15.57 6.25 -0.28
CA ILE A 46 -14.28 5.76 -0.76
C ILE A 46 -14.47 4.80 -1.94
N ALA A 47 -15.42 3.86 -1.83
CA ALA A 47 -15.74 2.93 -2.91
C ALA A 47 -16.25 3.66 -4.16
N ALA A 48 -17.07 4.70 -4.01
CA ALA A 48 -17.53 5.51 -5.15
C ALA A 48 -16.35 6.11 -5.93
N ILE A 49 -15.32 6.62 -5.24
CA ILE A 49 -14.11 7.16 -5.86
C ILE A 49 -13.26 6.03 -6.48
N LEU A 50 -13.05 4.93 -5.77
CA LEU A 50 -12.30 3.78 -6.30
C LEU A 50 -12.92 3.18 -7.57
N ASN A 51 -14.25 3.26 -7.71
CA ASN A 51 -14.96 2.82 -8.91
C ASN A 51 -14.78 3.75 -10.13
N GLN A 52 -14.26 4.97 -9.95
CA GLN A 52 -13.96 5.89 -11.05
C GLN A 52 -12.66 5.53 -11.79
N PHE A 53 -11.81 4.67 -11.22
CA PHE A 53 -10.55 4.30 -11.85
C PHE A 53 -10.77 3.48 -13.13
N PRO A 54 -9.97 3.73 -14.18
CA PRO A 54 -10.17 3.11 -15.49
C PRO A 54 -10.01 1.60 -15.43
N THR A 55 -10.86 0.89 -16.18
CA THR A 55 -10.80 -0.58 -16.33
C THR A 55 -10.34 -1.01 -17.74
N ASN A 56 -9.85 -0.06 -18.53
CA ASN A 56 -9.38 -0.30 -19.91
C ASN A 56 -8.13 -1.20 -19.95
N PHE A 57 -7.69 -1.62 -21.14
CA PHE A 57 -6.63 -2.63 -21.31
C PHE A 57 -5.31 -2.24 -20.62
N ASN A 58 -4.89 -0.97 -20.68
CA ASN A 58 -3.61 -0.52 -20.13
C ASN A 58 -3.67 -0.06 -18.65
N ALA A 59 -4.84 0.02 -18.03
CA ALA A 59 -4.95 0.39 -16.62
C ALA A 59 -4.73 -0.81 -15.69
N PRO A 60 -4.03 -0.65 -14.55
CA PRO A 60 -3.93 -1.72 -13.57
C PRO A 60 -5.32 -2.05 -12.99
N TYR A 61 -5.44 -3.21 -12.35
CA TYR A 61 -6.63 -3.47 -11.54
C TYR A 61 -6.56 -2.62 -10.28
N VAL A 62 -7.53 -1.73 -10.07
CA VAL A 62 -7.78 -1.07 -8.78
C VAL A 62 -8.94 -1.77 -8.11
N HIS A 63 -8.76 -2.21 -6.87
CA HIS A 63 -9.83 -2.80 -6.10
C HIS A 63 -10.87 -1.75 -5.72
N HIS A 64 -12.15 -2.07 -5.96
CA HIS A 64 -13.26 -1.12 -5.87
C HIS A 64 -13.76 -0.84 -4.44
N ARG A 65 -13.17 -1.49 -3.43
CA ARG A 65 -13.56 -1.37 -2.02
C ARG A 65 -12.34 -1.26 -1.13
N LEU A 66 -12.52 -0.60 0.00
CA LEU A 66 -11.49 -0.48 1.03
C LEU A 66 -11.24 -1.84 1.69
N VAL A 67 -9.99 -2.26 1.77
CA VAL A 67 -9.59 -3.53 2.40
C VAL A 67 -9.22 -3.27 3.85
N THR A 68 -9.91 -3.90 4.78
CA THR A 68 -9.75 -3.58 6.20
C THR A 68 -9.39 -4.80 7.04
N PHE A 69 -10.08 -5.91 6.79
CA PHE A 69 -10.05 -7.03 7.73
C PHE A 69 -9.10 -8.14 7.28
N PRO A 70 -8.25 -8.68 8.18
CA PRO A 70 -7.45 -9.85 7.83
C PRO A 70 -8.31 -11.06 7.47
N THR A 71 -9.45 -11.24 8.16
CA THR A 71 -10.38 -12.35 7.96
C THR A 71 -11.85 -11.92 8.09
N ASP A 72 -12.78 -12.77 7.64
CA ASP A 72 -14.22 -12.55 7.87
C ASP A 72 -14.60 -12.60 9.35
N ILE A 73 -13.84 -13.34 10.17
CA ILE A 73 -14.02 -13.38 11.63
C ILE A 73 -13.69 -12.00 12.22
N ASP A 74 -12.57 -11.40 11.80
CA ASP A 74 -12.22 -10.04 12.21
C ASP A 74 -13.33 -9.06 11.81
N ARG A 75 -13.84 -9.14 10.57
CA ARG A 75 -14.98 -8.30 10.14
C ARG A 75 -16.20 -8.46 11.02
N ALA A 76 -16.61 -9.70 11.31
CA ALA A 76 -17.78 -9.99 12.14
C ALA A 76 -17.60 -9.43 13.56
N ASN A 77 -16.41 -9.59 14.16
CA ASN A 77 -16.11 -9.07 15.49
C ASN A 77 -16.16 -7.54 15.55
N TRP A 78 -15.75 -6.87 14.48
CA TRP A 78 -15.77 -5.40 14.38
C TRP A 78 -17.14 -4.81 14.03
N SER A 79 -18.08 -5.62 13.51
CA SER A 79 -19.38 -5.14 13.02
C SER A 79 -20.18 -4.36 14.07
N ALA A 80 -20.08 -4.75 15.36
CA ALA A 80 -20.78 -4.09 16.45
C ALA A 80 -20.14 -2.76 16.90
N ALA A 81 -18.87 -2.54 16.57
CA ALA A 81 -18.13 -1.32 16.93
C ALA A 81 -18.14 -0.25 15.82
N LEU A 82 -18.70 -0.58 14.64
CA LEU A 82 -18.77 0.29 13.48
C LEU A 82 -20.19 0.80 13.27
N PRO A 83 -20.39 1.91 12.53
CA PRO A 83 -21.71 2.33 12.10
C PRO A 83 -22.46 1.18 11.40
N PRO A 84 -23.80 1.08 11.56
CA PRO A 84 -24.59 0.00 10.96
C PRO A 84 -24.34 -0.13 9.45
N GLY A 85 -23.96 -1.33 9.00
CA GLY A 85 -23.66 -1.64 7.60
C GLY A 85 -22.25 -1.27 7.11
N ASP A 86 -21.46 -0.52 7.90
CA ASP A 86 -20.12 -0.08 7.48
C ASP A 86 -19.15 -1.25 7.26
N ALA A 87 -19.20 -2.25 8.16
CA ALA A 87 -18.40 -3.46 8.06
C ALA A 87 -18.66 -4.21 6.74
N ASP A 88 -19.91 -4.24 6.26
CA ASP A 88 -20.31 -4.93 5.04
C ASP A 88 -19.86 -4.22 3.76
N LEU A 89 -19.39 -2.98 3.86
CA LEU A 89 -18.82 -2.19 2.76
C LEU A 89 -17.29 -2.30 2.68
N ARG A 90 -16.66 -2.90 3.69
CA ARG A 90 -15.21 -3.14 3.74
C ARG A 90 -14.88 -4.58 3.38
N ASP A 91 -13.74 -4.79 2.73
CA ASP A 91 -13.31 -6.09 2.23
C ASP A 91 -12.22 -6.72 3.11
N THR A 92 -12.07 -8.04 2.98
CA THR A 92 -10.99 -8.79 3.63
C THR A 92 -9.77 -8.91 2.73
N PHE A 93 -8.62 -9.32 3.29
CA PHE A 93 -7.45 -9.68 2.49
C PHE A 93 -7.77 -10.75 1.44
N SER A 94 -8.65 -11.69 1.77
CA SER A 94 -9.09 -12.73 0.86
C SER A 94 -9.98 -12.19 -0.25
N SER A 95 -10.93 -11.30 0.06
CA SER A 95 -11.77 -10.63 -0.94
C SER A 95 -10.90 -9.89 -1.96
N TRP A 96 -9.91 -9.12 -1.50
CA TRP A 96 -8.98 -8.42 -2.37
C TRP A 96 -8.13 -9.37 -3.20
N TRP A 97 -7.49 -10.37 -2.57
CA TRP A 97 -6.56 -11.25 -3.28
C TRP A 97 -7.25 -12.12 -4.34
N CYS A 98 -8.45 -12.61 -4.03
CA CYS A 98 -9.18 -13.56 -4.87
C CYS A 98 -10.14 -12.91 -5.88
N SER A 99 -10.42 -11.61 -5.79
CA SER A 99 -11.35 -10.97 -6.74
C SER A 99 -10.84 -11.04 -8.19
N PRO A 100 -11.73 -11.08 -9.20
CA PRO A 100 -11.35 -11.29 -10.59
C PRO A 100 -10.51 -10.13 -11.13
N LYS A 101 -9.25 -10.41 -11.45
CA LYS A 101 -8.28 -9.41 -11.92
C LYS A 101 -8.22 -9.28 -13.44
N LYS A 102 -9.05 -10.01 -14.20
CA LYS A 102 -9.12 -9.94 -15.69
C LYS A 102 -7.74 -9.93 -16.37
N ASN A 103 -6.85 -10.83 -15.96
CA ASN A 103 -5.46 -10.96 -16.46
C ASN A 103 -4.54 -9.74 -16.26
N LYS A 104 -4.90 -8.80 -15.37
CA LYS A 104 -4.05 -7.65 -15.05
C LYS A 104 -2.72 -8.07 -14.41
N SER A 105 -1.65 -7.41 -14.80
CA SER A 105 -0.31 -7.62 -14.26
C SER A 105 -0.12 -6.94 -12.90
N THR A 106 -0.74 -5.78 -12.71
CA THR A 106 -0.63 -4.92 -11.52
C THR A 106 -1.98 -4.81 -10.83
N TRP A 107 -2.00 -5.11 -9.52
CA TRP A 107 -3.20 -5.03 -8.69
C TRP A 107 -2.96 -4.06 -7.57
N ILE A 108 -3.80 -3.03 -7.46
CA ILE A 108 -3.72 -1.99 -6.45
C ILE A 108 -4.89 -2.16 -5.50
N GLY A 109 -4.63 -2.06 -4.19
CA GLY A 109 -5.65 -2.02 -3.16
C GLY A 109 -5.39 -0.85 -2.22
N LEU A 110 -6.48 -0.21 -1.80
CA LEU A 110 -6.49 0.74 -0.70
C LEU A 110 -6.84 -0.03 0.57
N PHE A 111 -6.01 0.10 1.60
CA PHE A 111 -6.15 -0.61 2.86
C PHE A 111 -6.39 0.37 4.00
N SER A 112 -7.17 -0.04 4.98
CA SER A 112 -7.29 0.68 6.25
C SER A 112 -7.00 -0.24 7.43
N THR A 113 -6.42 0.30 8.49
CA THR A 113 -6.19 -0.39 9.75
C THR A 113 -6.58 0.50 10.91
N TRP A 114 -7.04 -0.11 11.99
CA TRP A 114 -7.09 0.57 13.27
C TRP A 114 -5.65 0.78 13.78
N THR A 115 -5.41 1.94 14.40
CA THR A 115 -4.09 2.31 14.97
C THR A 115 -4.01 2.03 16.47
N SER A 116 -5.15 1.96 17.15
CA SER A 116 -5.26 1.67 18.59
C SER A 116 -6.00 0.37 18.86
N SER A 117 -5.71 -0.25 20.00
CA SER A 117 -6.42 -1.44 20.49
C SER A 117 -7.18 -1.12 21.77
N TYR A 118 -8.26 -1.85 22.04
CA TYR A 118 -9.00 -1.78 23.31
C TYR A 118 -8.09 -1.92 24.55
N VAL A 119 -7.00 -2.70 24.42
CA VAL A 119 -6.01 -2.84 25.47
C VAL A 119 -5.10 -1.61 25.46
N GLY A 120 -5.28 -0.73 26.45
CA GLY A 120 -4.40 0.42 26.69
C GLY A 120 -4.88 1.77 26.12
N ASP A 121 -5.99 1.80 25.38
CA ASP A 121 -6.61 3.04 24.90
C ASP A 121 -8.13 2.97 25.08
N SER A 122 -8.68 3.67 26.08
CA SER A 122 -10.12 3.68 26.36
C SER A 122 -10.96 4.40 25.30
N ASN A 123 -10.32 5.12 24.38
CA ASN A 123 -10.95 5.79 23.24
C ASN A 123 -10.52 5.16 21.91
N TRP A 124 -10.04 3.91 21.90
CA TRP A 124 -9.60 3.21 20.70
C TRP A 124 -10.63 3.23 19.56
N ASP A 125 -11.91 3.24 19.90
CA ASP A 125 -13.07 3.28 18.99
C ASP A 125 -13.31 4.65 18.35
N LYS A 126 -12.72 5.70 18.92
CA LYS A 126 -12.77 7.09 18.43
C LYS A 126 -11.50 7.51 17.69
N ARG A 127 -10.48 6.65 17.67
CA ARG A 127 -9.24 6.93 16.95
C ARG A 127 -9.49 6.79 15.45
N SER A 128 -9.06 7.79 14.70
CA SER A 128 -9.15 7.76 13.25
C SER A 128 -8.40 6.56 12.68
N TRP A 129 -8.97 6.01 11.62
CA TRP A 129 -8.38 4.89 10.92
C TRP A 129 -7.13 5.34 10.17
N HIS A 130 -6.14 4.46 10.07
CA HIS A 130 -4.99 4.71 9.21
C HIS A 130 -5.16 4.05 7.86
N VAL A 131 -4.91 4.79 6.79
CA VAL A 131 -5.06 4.32 5.41
C VAL A 131 -3.69 4.20 4.76
N TRP A 132 -3.48 3.11 4.02
CA TRP A 132 -2.23 2.77 3.37
C TRP A 132 -2.50 1.98 2.08
N GLY A 133 -1.51 1.88 1.20
CA GLY A 133 -1.64 1.36 -0.16
C GLY A 133 -0.86 0.06 -0.37
N VAL A 134 -1.38 -0.79 -1.25
CA VAL A 134 -0.67 -2.01 -1.68
C VAL A 134 -0.72 -2.18 -3.18
N ALA A 135 0.42 -2.47 -3.79
CA ALA A 135 0.49 -2.90 -5.18
C ALA A 135 1.13 -4.28 -5.29
N ALA A 136 0.44 -5.22 -5.94
CA ALA A 136 0.92 -6.56 -6.26
C ALA A 136 1.19 -6.69 -7.76
N ILE A 137 2.46 -6.75 -8.14
CA ILE A 137 2.92 -6.68 -9.54
C ILE A 137 3.44 -8.05 -9.98
N LYS A 138 2.94 -8.57 -11.09
CA LYS A 138 3.40 -9.84 -11.67
C LYS A 138 4.88 -9.75 -12.08
N SER A 139 5.65 -10.79 -11.82
CA SER A 139 7.01 -10.91 -12.36
C SER A 139 7.00 -10.99 -13.88
N GLN A 140 7.94 -10.31 -14.53
CA GLN A 140 8.15 -10.45 -15.98
C GLN A 140 8.55 -11.88 -16.36
N GLU A 141 9.23 -12.61 -15.47
CA GLU A 141 9.58 -14.04 -15.63
C GLU A 141 8.36 -14.98 -15.45
N GLY A 142 7.16 -14.42 -15.24
CA GLY A 142 5.90 -15.15 -15.19
C GLY A 142 5.60 -15.83 -13.85
N ARG A 143 6.60 -16.08 -12.98
CA ARG A 143 6.40 -16.69 -11.66
C ARG A 143 6.45 -15.67 -10.53
N GLY A 144 5.41 -15.72 -9.70
CA GLY A 144 5.32 -14.90 -8.50
C GLY A 144 5.01 -13.43 -8.74
N LYS A 145 5.04 -12.67 -7.65
CA LYS A 145 4.69 -11.26 -7.59
C LYS A 145 5.67 -10.48 -6.72
N TYR A 146 5.83 -9.22 -7.03
CA TYR A 146 6.49 -8.22 -6.20
C TYR A 146 5.40 -7.41 -5.50
N LEU A 147 5.58 -7.18 -4.21
CA LEU A 147 4.63 -6.42 -3.40
C LEU A 147 5.26 -5.06 -3.07
N ILE A 148 4.50 -3.99 -3.26
CA ILE A 148 4.81 -2.67 -2.72
C ILE A 148 3.77 -2.39 -1.64
N ILE A 149 4.24 -2.05 -0.45
CA ILE A 149 3.41 -1.55 0.65
C ILE A 149 3.82 -0.10 0.83
N TRP A 150 2.88 0.79 0.56
CA TRP A 150 3.08 2.22 0.71
C TRP A 150 2.28 2.70 1.92
N ASP A 151 2.97 3.36 2.83
CA ASP A 151 2.39 3.94 4.03
C ASP A 151 2.81 5.41 4.04
N CYS A 152 1.86 6.34 4.21
CA CYS A 152 2.17 7.78 4.31
C CYS A 152 2.79 8.16 5.66
N ASP A 153 2.70 7.26 6.64
CA ASP A 153 3.28 7.41 7.96
C ASP A 153 4.16 6.19 8.32
N PRO A 154 5.19 5.90 7.51
CA PRO A 154 6.00 4.73 7.73
C PRO A 154 6.87 4.94 8.98
N ARG A 155 7.06 3.88 9.78
CA ARG A 155 8.08 3.94 10.83
C ARG A 155 9.45 4.02 10.18
N SER A 156 10.22 5.03 10.56
CA SER A 156 11.58 5.22 10.04
C SER A 156 12.44 3.99 10.30
N PRO A 157 13.11 3.43 9.27
CA PRO A 157 14.13 2.41 9.47
C PRO A 157 15.46 3.00 9.95
N TYR A 158 15.54 4.31 10.16
CA TYR A 158 16.72 5.03 10.62
C TYR A 158 16.51 5.57 12.03
N ASN A 159 17.56 5.56 12.85
CA ASN A 159 17.56 6.22 14.16
C ASN A 159 17.63 7.75 14.02
N GLU A 160 17.62 8.46 15.14
CA GLU A 160 17.72 9.93 15.18
C GLU A 160 19.04 10.44 14.59
N GLU A 161 20.09 9.62 14.62
CA GLU A 161 21.39 9.89 14.03
C GLU A 161 21.46 9.61 12.52
N GLY A 162 20.38 9.11 11.91
CA GLY A 162 20.31 8.77 10.48
C GLY A 162 21.01 7.45 10.11
N GLU A 163 21.47 6.69 11.09
CA GLU A 163 21.98 5.34 10.90
C GLU A 163 20.82 4.38 10.67
N LYS A 164 21.00 3.49 9.70
CA LYS A 164 20.01 2.45 9.42
C LYS A 164 19.97 1.48 10.59
N HIS A 165 18.83 1.38 11.26
CA HIS A 165 18.59 0.31 12.23
C HIS A 165 18.82 -1.04 11.54
N ASP A 166 19.50 -1.97 12.22
CA ASP A 166 19.58 -3.37 11.80
C ASP A 166 18.20 -4.00 11.95
N ILE A 167 17.34 -3.73 10.97
CA ILE A 167 15.99 -4.26 10.89
C ILE A 167 16.10 -5.76 10.66
N LYS A 168 15.78 -6.51 11.70
CA LYS A 168 15.80 -7.97 11.64
C LYS A 168 14.45 -8.53 11.25
N ARG A 169 13.36 -7.78 11.52
CA ARG A 169 11.99 -8.27 11.42
C ARG A 169 11.03 -7.22 10.87
N PRO A 170 10.13 -7.56 9.93
CA PRO A 170 9.08 -6.67 9.44
C PRO A 170 8.28 -5.95 10.55
N GLN A 171 8.03 -6.65 11.67
CA GLN A 171 7.28 -6.15 12.81
C GLN A 171 7.92 -4.92 13.50
N GLU A 172 9.22 -4.68 13.30
CA GLU A 172 9.94 -3.57 13.92
C GLU A 172 9.57 -2.21 13.28
N PHE A 173 9.18 -2.20 12.01
CA PHE A 173 8.92 -0.97 11.25
C PHE A 173 7.62 -0.97 10.44
N MET A 174 6.91 -2.10 10.36
CA MET A 174 5.59 -2.20 9.73
C MET A 174 4.48 -2.28 10.79
N LEU A 175 3.28 -1.83 10.44
CA LEU A 175 2.09 -2.01 11.26
C LEU A 175 1.71 -3.50 11.35
N GLY A 176 1.14 -3.91 12.49
CA GLY A 176 0.74 -5.30 12.71
C GLY A 176 -0.20 -5.85 11.61
N THR A 177 -1.11 -5.02 11.10
CA THR A 177 -2.02 -5.40 10.00
C THR A 177 -1.29 -5.58 8.66
N GLN A 178 -0.24 -4.79 8.39
CA GLN A 178 0.61 -4.97 7.21
C GLN A 178 1.41 -6.28 7.30
N VAL A 179 1.93 -6.61 8.49
CA VAL A 179 2.59 -7.90 8.74
C VAL A 179 1.61 -9.05 8.54
N LYS A 180 0.39 -8.96 9.07
CA LYS A 180 -0.68 -9.96 8.86
C LYS A 180 -0.99 -10.15 7.37
N LEU A 181 -0.91 -9.10 6.55
CA LEU A 181 -1.08 -9.25 5.10
C LEU A 181 0.06 -10.08 4.50
N LEU A 182 1.31 -9.82 4.87
CA LEU A 182 2.45 -10.61 4.41
C LEU A 182 2.30 -12.08 4.82
N GLU A 183 1.93 -12.33 6.08
CA GLU A 183 1.64 -13.68 6.57
C GLU A 183 0.50 -14.32 5.78
N PHE A 184 -0.60 -13.61 5.53
CA PHE A 184 -1.74 -14.08 4.74
C PHE A 184 -1.33 -14.53 3.33
N LEU A 185 -0.43 -13.79 2.68
CA LEU A 185 0.07 -14.08 1.32
C LEU A 185 1.06 -15.26 1.32
N GLN A 186 1.85 -15.37 2.38
CA GLN A 186 2.91 -16.37 2.52
C GLN A 186 2.42 -17.69 3.12
N GLN A 187 1.30 -17.67 3.86
CA GLN A 187 0.76 -18.82 4.57
C GLN A 187 0.54 -20.01 3.63
N ARG A 188 1.19 -21.13 3.99
CA ARG A 188 0.92 -22.46 3.45
C ARG A 188 -0.06 -23.14 4.42
N LYS A 189 -1.33 -23.28 4.03
CA LYS A 189 -2.29 -24.07 4.83
C LYS A 189 -2.26 -25.53 4.41
N ASN A 190 -2.10 -26.44 5.37
CA ASN A 190 -2.32 -27.89 5.22
C ASN A 190 -1.63 -28.53 4.00
N GLY A 191 -0.32 -28.31 3.85
CA GLY A 191 0.46 -28.87 2.73
C GLY A 191 0.17 -28.24 1.35
N ARG A 192 -0.73 -27.25 1.25
CA ARG A 192 -0.96 -26.50 0.01
C ARG A 192 0.12 -25.45 -0.21
N LYS A 193 0.46 -25.21 -1.48
CA LYS A 193 1.37 -24.12 -1.89
C LYS A 193 0.85 -22.79 -1.36
N ALA A 194 1.78 -21.87 -1.06
CA ALA A 194 1.45 -20.52 -0.63
C ALA A 194 0.46 -19.87 -1.61
N ARG A 195 -0.43 -19.00 -1.11
CA ARG A 195 -1.40 -18.28 -1.96
C ARG A 195 -0.72 -17.56 -3.12
N ALA A 196 0.49 -17.09 -2.88
CA ALA A 196 1.35 -16.47 -3.86
C ALA A 196 2.81 -16.83 -3.59
N GLN A 197 3.59 -16.93 -4.66
CA GLN A 197 5.02 -16.74 -4.55
C GLN A 197 5.28 -15.23 -4.54
N ILE A 198 5.68 -14.68 -3.39
CA ILE A 198 6.12 -13.29 -3.27
C ILE A 198 7.65 -13.26 -3.41
N ASN A 199 8.15 -12.62 -4.47
CA ASN A 199 9.56 -12.60 -4.82
C ASN A 199 10.33 -11.58 -3.96
N ALA A 200 9.75 -10.39 -3.76
CA ALA A 200 10.25 -9.39 -2.82
C ALA A 200 9.10 -8.50 -2.34
N VAL A 201 9.32 -7.84 -1.20
CA VAL A 201 8.45 -6.79 -0.67
C VAL A 201 9.25 -5.49 -0.66
N PHE A 202 8.64 -4.42 -1.16
CA PHE A 202 9.14 -3.06 -1.11
C PHE A 202 8.24 -2.28 -0.14
N TYR A 203 8.85 -1.55 0.78
CA TYR A 203 8.13 -0.77 1.78
C TYR A 203 8.54 0.68 1.69
N ASN A 204 7.56 1.61 1.60
CA ASN A 204 7.85 3.04 1.63
C ASN A 204 8.55 3.42 2.94
N ILE A 205 9.60 4.22 2.84
CA ILE A 205 10.35 4.72 4.01
C ILE A 205 10.41 6.25 4.05
N ASP A 206 9.75 6.92 3.10
CA ASP A 206 9.62 8.37 3.08
C ASP A 206 8.65 8.83 4.18
N THR A 207 9.19 9.54 5.17
CA THR A 207 8.47 10.11 6.32
C THR A 207 8.04 11.55 6.11
N SER A 208 8.25 12.13 4.92
CA SER A 208 7.90 13.54 4.64
C SER A 208 6.42 13.87 4.81
N LEU A 209 5.54 12.86 4.73
CA LEU A 209 4.09 12.99 4.90
C LEU A 209 3.57 12.52 6.28
N SER A 210 4.45 12.03 7.15
CA SER A 210 4.11 11.51 8.47
C SER A 210 3.44 12.57 9.37
N GLY A 211 2.48 12.14 10.19
CA GLY A 211 1.84 12.99 11.20
C GLY A 211 0.95 14.13 10.68
N GLN A 212 0.65 14.19 9.38
CA GLN A 212 -0.18 15.26 8.79
C GLN A 212 -1.70 15.02 8.90
N ASP A 213 -2.14 13.90 9.48
CA ASP A 213 -3.55 13.49 9.60
C ASP A 213 -4.31 13.46 8.24
N LYS A 214 -3.58 13.11 7.18
CA LYS A 214 -4.05 13.11 5.78
C LYS A 214 -3.83 11.75 5.10
N CYS A 215 -3.87 10.66 5.87
CA CYS A 215 -3.46 9.36 5.36
C CYS A 215 -4.32 8.87 4.18
N LEU A 216 -5.62 9.14 4.19
CA LEU A 216 -6.50 8.81 3.07
C LEU A 216 -6.17 9.64 1.82
N GLU A 217 -6.06 10.96 1.94
CA GLU A 217 -5.70 11.87 0.84
C GLU A 217 -4.37 11.44 0.20
N HIS A 218 -3.33 11.27 1.02
CA HIS A 218 -1.98 10.92 0.55
C HIS A 218 -1.93 9.53 -0.08
N THR A 219 -2.60 8.54 0.51
CA THR A 219 -2.66 7.19 -0.08
C THR A 219 -3.43 7.18 -1.39
N MET A 220 -4.52 7.95 -1.50
CA MET A 220 -5.26 8.04 -2.76
C MET A 220 -4.45 8.72 -3.86
N ARG A 221 -3.64 9.74 -3.53
CA ARG A 221 -2.67 10.30 -4.49
C ARG A 221 -1.67 9.24 -4.95
N TRP A 222 -1.13 8.45 -4.03
CA TRP A 222 -0.27 7.32 -4.39
C TRP A 222 -0.99 6.29 -5.27
N VAL A 223 -2.27 5.96 -5.02
CA VAL A 223 -3.07 5.09 -5.89
C VAL A 223 -3.17 5.68 -7.31
N VAL A 224 -3.42 6.99 -7.43
CA VAL A 224 -3.43 7.69 -8.71
C VAL A 224 -2.09 7.55 -9.43
N GLU A 225 -0.99 7.86 -8.77
CA GLU A 225 0.36 7.72 -9.34
C GLU A 225 0.63 6.27 -9.79
N MET A 226 0.26 5.29 -8.97
CA MET A 226 0.36 3.87 -9.30
C MET A 226 -0.44 3.49 -10.55
N THR A 227 -1.58 4.14 -10.79
CA THR A 227 -2.35 3.92 -12.03
C THR A 227 -1.72 4.54 -13.26
N GLU A 228 -1.01 5.66 -13.12
CA GLU A 228 -0.32 6.34 -14.22
C GLU A 228 0.87 5.53 -14.76
N PHE A 229 1.46 4.65 -13.94
CA PHE A 229 2.47 3.68 -14.39
C PHE A 229 1.90 2.58 -15.31
N GLY A 230 0.58 2.41 -15.36
CA GLY A 230 -0.11 1.44 -16.21
C GLY A 230 0.02 -0.02 -15.77
N ASP A 231 -0.62 -0.91 -16.54
CA ASP A 231 -0.64 -2.36 -16.28
C ASP A 231 0.58 -3.09 -16.87
N SER A 232 1.74 -2.88 -16.25
CA SER A 232 2.99 -3.52 -16.68
C SER A 232 3.52 -4.51 -15.62
N PRO A 233 4.18 -5.61 -16.03
CA PRO A 233 4.90 -6.48 -15.11
C PRO A 233 6.08 -5.76 -14.46
N PHE A 234 6.68 -6.38 -13.45
CA PHE A 234 7.83 -5.83 -12.73
C PHE A 234 9.07 -5.82 -13.62
N LYS A 235 9.80 -4.69 -13.64
CA LYS A 235 10.93 -4.46 -14.57
C LYS A 235 12.24 -5.17 -14.21
N GLY A 236 12.29 -5.86 -13.09
CA GLY A 236 13.47 -6.62 -12.65
C GLY A 236 14.47 -5.79 -11.85
N PHE A 237 15.72 -6.26 -11.84
CA PHE A 237 16.83 -5.68 -11.08
C PHE A 237 18.05 -5.48 -11.99
N ASP A 238 18.90 -4.51 -11.65
CA ASP A 238 20.22 -4.35 -12.27
C ASP A 238 21.24 -5.35 -11.69
N HIS A 239 22.48 -5.29 -12.17
CA HIS A 239 23.58 -6.14 -11.70
C HIS A 239 23.97 -5.89 -10.24
N ASN A 240 23.60 -4.74 -9.67
CA ASN A 240 23.83 -4.38 -8.28
C ASN A 240 22.63 -4.72 -7.38
N SER A 241 21.65 -5.47 -7.90
CA SER A 241 20.39 -5.80 -7.20
C SER A 241 19.49 -4.61 -6.89
N ASN A 242 19.69 -3.44 -7.51
CA ASN A 242 18.77 -2.32 -7.42
C ASN A 242 17.55 -2.57 -8.30
N SER A 243 16.36 -2.13 -7.87
CA SER A 243 15.18 -2.27 -8.71
C SER A 243 15.25 -1.33 -9.92
N LEU A 244 14.85 -1.84 -11.08
CA LEU A 244 14.65 -1.06 -12.30
C LEU A 244 13.20 -0.55 -12.42
N ASP A 245 12.35 -0.85 -11.44
CA ASP A 245 10.93 -0.53 -11.47
C ASP A 245 10.67 0.81 -10.75
N PRO A 246 10.24 1.87 -11.46
CA PRO A 246 10.06 3.19 -10.86
C PRO A 246 8.96 3.23 -9.80
N ARG A 247 8.07 2.23 -9.77
CA ARG A 247 7.06 2.10 -8.71
C ARG A 247 7.67 1.79 -7.34
N THR A 248 8.96 1.42 -7.29
CA THR A 248 9.69 1.12 -6.06
C THR A 248 10.64 2.23 -5.62
N ASP A 249 10.63 3.37 -6.31
CA ASP A 249 11.41 4.53 -5.92
C ASP A 249 11.03 4.97 -4.50
N GLY A 250 12.02 5.30 -3.67
CA GLY A 250 11.80 5.65 -2.25
C GLY A 250 11.44 4.46 -1.34
N CYS A 251 11.41 3.22 -1.84
CA CYS A 251 11.11 2.05 -1.03
C CYS A 251 12.37 1.29 -0.59
N LEU A 252 12.32 0.76 0.63
CA LEU A 252 13.26 -0.25 1.11
C LEU A 252 12.84 -1.64 0.64
N ARG A 253 13.75 -2.38 -0.01
CA ARG A 253 13.54 -3.81 -0.32
C ARG A 253 13.71 -4.65 0.95
N ILE A 254 12.64 -5.29 1.39
CA ILE A 254 12.65 -6.26 2.48
C ILE A 254 13.06 -7.61 1.90
N LEU A 255 14.30 -7.99 2.19
CA LEU A 255 14.83 -9.31 1.83
C LEU A 255 14.27 -10.37 2.76
N ARG A 256 13.81 -11.47 2.18
CA ARG A 256 13.41 -12.65 2.93
C ARG A 256 14.68 -13.30 3.50
N ARG A 257 14.74 -13.48 4.82
CA ARG A 257 15.65 -14.44 5.47
C ARG A 257 15.02 -15.82 5.46
#